data_AF-A0A1S3GN26-F1
#
_entry.id   AF-A0A1S3GN26-F1
#
_cell.length_a   1.000
_cell.length_b   1.000
_cell.length_c   1.000
_cell.angle_alpha   90.00
_cell.angle_beta   90.00
_cell.angle_gamma   90.00
#
_symmetry.space_group_name_H-M   'P 1'
#
loop_
_entity.id
_entity.type
_entity.pdbx_description
1 polymer ?
#
loop_
_entity_poly.entity_id
_entity_poly.type
_entity_poly.pdbx_seq_one_letter_code
_entity_poly.pdbx_strand_id
1 'polypeptide(L)'
;PPLTPPPRPLIAGDGSFCQILYDHRASPPAPADPPGPPSPESPQTLPSPEVAPAPPSGVPEPSPAIAKAKEFVADIFRRAKEAKGGTAPEPARPPAPEAPAPEPGYVNYTKLHYVLESGEGGEAGHEFQDDKISLPFVVTDLRGRHLRPMRERTAAQGQCLTVEQLTLDFEYVINEVIRHDATWGHQFCSFSDYDIVILEVCPETNQVLINIGLLLLAFPAPIKEGQLRPKTYHTSLKVAWDLNTGIFETVSVGDLTEVKGQTSGSVWSSYRKSCVDMVMKWLVPEGSGRYVRGLRAITPVPAGCSLKVLADSERYTWIVL
;
A
#
# COMPACT_ATOMS: atom_id res chain seq x y z
N PRO A 1 63.60 -5.76 8.04
CA PRO A 1 62.14 -5.94 7.81
C PRO A 1 61.32 -5.17 8.87
N PRO A 2 60.61 -4.09 8.51
CA PRO A 2 59.81 -3.34 9.46
C PRO A 2 58.51 -4.09 9.76
N LEU A 3 58.18 -4.17 11.05
CA LEU A 3 56.96 -4.77 11.60
C LEU A 3 55.74 -3.93 11.18
N THR A 4 54.75 -4.58 10.59
CA THR A 4 53.43 -4.01 10.31
C THR A 4 52.67 -3.74 11.62
N PRO A 5 52.06 -2.55 11.78
CA PRO A 5 51.24 -2.27 12.96
C PRO A 5 49.89 -3.03 12.86
N PRO A 6 49.28 -3.39 14.01
CA PRO A 6 47.98 -4.06 14.02
C PRO A 6 46.88 -3.15 13.46
N PRO A 7 45.80 -3.73 12.90
CA PRO A 7 44.71 -2.96 12.33
C PRO A 7 44.00 -2.16 13.42
N ARG A 8 43.81 -0.86 13.18
CA ARG A 8 43.01 0.02 14.04
C ARG A 8 41.54 -0.44 14.02
N PRO A 9 40.84 -0.46 15.16
CA PRO A 9 39.40 -0.70 15.18
C PRO A 9 38.69 0.40 14.37
N LEU A 10 37.81 -0.02 13.46
CA LEU A 10 36.92 0.87 12.74
C LEU A 10 36.00 1.54 13.77
N ILE A 11 36.20 2.84 13.98
CA ILE A 11 35.27 3.70 14.70
C ILE A 11 33.92 3.58 14.00
N ALA A 12 32.87 3.29 14.78
CA ALA A 12 31.50 3.25 14.29
C ALA A 12 31.15 4.62 13.70
N GLY A 13 31.25 4.73 12.37
CA GLY A 13 30.74 5.87 11.63
C GLY A 13 29.23 5.74 11.55
N ASP A 14 28.52 6.83 11.83
CA ASP A 14 27.11 7.06 11.49
C ASP A 14 26.91 7.13 9.96
N GLY A 15 27.53 6.21 9.21
CA GLY A 15 27.31 6.04 7.78
C GLY A 15 25.95 5.40 7.56
N SER A 16 24.92 6.24 7.42
CA SER A 16 23.61 5.81 6.94
C SER A 16 23.76 5.21 5.54
N PHE A 17 23.39 3.95 5.39
CA PHE A 17 23.26 3.26 4.11
C PHE A 17 21.86 2.64 4.04
N CYS A 18 21.18 2.91 2.93
CA CYS A 18 19.89 2.34 2.50
C CYS A 18 18.86 2.16 3.62
N GLN A 19 18.34 3.28 4.13
CA GLN A 19 17.25 3.28 5.09
C GLN A 19 15.93 3.51 4.36
N ILE A 20 14.88 2.81 4.78
CA ILE A 20 13.53 3.32 4.63
C ILE A 20 13.49 4.54 5.57
N LEU A 21 13.64 5.74 5.01
CA LEU A 21 13.65 7.00 5.77
C LEU A 21 12.23 7.40 6.16
N TYR A 22 11.45 6.44 6.68
CA TYR A 22 10.10 6.70 7.15
C TYR A 22 10.19 7.60 8.39
N ASP A 23 9.77 8.85 8.25
CA ASP A 23 9.66 9.80 9.37
C ASP A 23 8.20 9.98 9.76
N HIS A 24 7.83 9.38 10.89
CA HIS A 24 6.50 9.48 11.51
C HIS A 24 6.09 10.95 11.79
N ARG A 25 7.01 11.92 11.77
CA ARG A 25 6.71 13.35 12.02
C ARG A 25 6.55 14.19 10.75
N ALA A 26 6.83 13.65 9.57
CA ALA A 26 6.71 14.40 8.33
C ALA A 26 5.24 14.57 7.92
N SER A 27 4.61 15.64 8.39
CA SER A 27 3.31 16.07 7.86
C SER A 27 3.52 16.74 6.50
N PRO A 28 2.69 16.46 5.47
CA PRO A 28 2.74 17.21 4.24
C PRO A 28 2.42 18.69 4.49
N PRO A 29 3.04 19.64 3.76
CA PRO A 29 2.60 21.02 3.81
C PRO A 29 1.14 21.10 3.35
N ALA A 30 0.30 21.76 4.15
CA ALA A 30 -1.11 21.91 3.85
C ALA A 30 -1.29 22.53 2.44
N PRO A 31 -2.21 22.02 1.61
CA PRO A 31 -2.57 22.70 0.37
C PRO A 31 -3.10 24.09 0.71
N ALA A 32 -2.69 25.09 -0.06
CA ALA A 32 -3.20 26.45 0.08
C ALA A 32 -4.72 26.44 -0.11
N ASP A 33 -5.46 26.96 0.87
CA ASP A 33 -6.91 27.07 0.83
C ASP A 33 -7.35 27.80 -0.45
N PRO A 34 -8.24 27.20 -1.29
CA PRO A 34 -8.92 27.96 -2.32
C PRO A 34 -9.90 28.95 -1.66
N PRO A 35 -10.11 30.14 -2.25
CA PRO A 35 -11.04 31.12 -1.70
C PRO A 35 -12.45 30.52 -1.58
N GLY A 36 -12.98 30.52 -0.36
CA GLY A 36 -14.23 29.86 -0.02
C GLY A 36 -15.44 30.41 -0.82
N PRO A 37 -16.40 29.54 -1.20
CA PRO A 37 -17.63 30.00 -1.82
C PRO A 37 -18.54 30.70 -0.79
N PRO A 38 -19.29 31.73 -1.18
CA PRO A 38 -20.24 32.38 -0.29
C PRO A 38 -21.39 31.43 0.08
N SER A 39 -21.73 31.39 1.37
CA SER A 39 -22.80 30.59 1.97
C SER A 39 -24.21 31.09 1.59
N PRO A 40 -25.25 30.23 1.71
CA PRO A 40 -26.55 30.43 1.07
C PRO A 40 -27.52 31.28 1.90
N GLU A 41 -28.33 32.09 1.20
CA GLU A 41 -29.54 32.71 1.75
C GLU A 41 -30.72 31.73 1.76
N SER A 42 -31.50 31.76 2.82
CA SER A 42 -32.86 31.21 2.96
C SER A 42 -33.55 31.99 4.10
N PRO A 43 -34.90 32.02 4.26
CA PRO A 43 -35.97 31.34 3.51
C PRO A 43 -37.17 32.24 3.13
N GLN A 44 -38.01 31.84 2.16
CA GLN A 44 -39.39 32.34 2.06
C GLN A 44 -40.40 31.23 1.76
N THR A 45 -41.20 30.96 2.80
CA THR A 45 -42.64 30.69 2.92
C THR A 45 -43.45 30.11 1.75
N LEU A 46 -44.14 29.00 2.07
CA LEU A 46 -45.22 28.30 1.33
C LEU A 46 -46.39 29.23 0.91
N PRO A 47 -47.21 28.80 -0.07
CA PRO A 47 -48.44 28.07 0.27
C PRO A 47 -48.73 26.83 -0.62
N SER A 48 -49.34 25.81 -0.01
CA SER A 48 -50.03 24.71 -0.71
C SER A 48 -51.35 25.18 -1.34
N PRO A 49 -51.86 24.46 -2.36
CA PRO A 49 -52.96 23.53 -2.06
C PRO A 49 -52.88 22.17 -2.80
N GLU A 50 -53.11 21.12 -2.02
CA GLU A 50 -54.04 20.00 -2.24
C GLU A 50 -54.55 19.68 -3.66
N VAL A 51 -54.09 18.56 -4.24
CA VAL A 51 -54.92 17.55 -4.95
C VAL A 51 -54.22 16.17 -4.82
N ALA A 52 -54.93 15.20 -4.26
CA ALA A 52 -54.49 13.80 -4.16
C ALA A 52 -54.76 13.02 -5.45
N PRO A 53 -53.87 12.11 -5.89
CA PRO A 53 -54.23 10.96 -6.70
C PRO A 53 -54.24 9.67 -5.85
N ALA A 54 -55.27 8.86 -6.06
CA ALA A 54 -55.48 7.56 -5.44
C ALA A 54 -54.31 6.58 -5.72
N PRO A 55 -53.97 5.69 -4.77
CA PRO A 55 -52.92 4.70 -4.98
C PRO A 55 -53.39 3.59 -5.95
N PRO A 56 -52.55 3.15 -6.91
CA PRO A 56 -52.84 1.94 -7.66
C PRO A 56 -52.76 0.73 -6.73
N SER A 57 -53.84 -0.03 -6.71
CA SER A 57 -54.00 -1.31 -6.02
C SER A 57 -52.96 -2.32 -6.53
N GLY A 58 -52.11 -2.82 -5.62
CA GLY A 58 -51.19 -3.93 -5.90
C GLY A 58 -49.77 -3.75 -5.36
N VAL A 59 -49.62 -3.57 -4.04
CA VAL A 59 -48.30 -3.72 -3.39
C VAL A 59 -48.15 -5.20 -3.00
N PRO A 60 -47.13 -5.93 -3.48
CA PRO A 60 -46.82 -7.25 -2.92
C PRO A 60 -46.43 -7.06 -1.46
N GLU A 61 -47.11 -7.73 -0.53
CA GLU A 61 -46.71 -7.69 0.87
C GLU A 61 -45.21 -8.02 0.99
N PRO A 62 -44.43 -7.21 1.71
CA PRO A 62 -43.02 -7.49 1.89
C PRO A 62 -42.88 -8.84 2.59
N SER A 63 -42.17 -9.77 1.95
CA SER A 63 -41.85 -11.07 2.52
C SER A 63 -41.37 -10.91 3.97
N PRO A 64 -41.72 -11.83 4.90
CA PRO A 64 -41.31 -11.77 6.30
C PRO A 64 -39.81 -11.54 6.50
N ALA A 65 -38.98 -11.95 5.54
CA ALA A 65 -37.53 -11.69 5.53
C ALA A 65 -37.18 -10.21 5.34
N ILE A 66 -37.92 -9.48 4.50
CA ILE A 66 -37.72 -8.05 4.24
C ILE A 66 -38.15 -7.21 5.45
N ALA A 67 -39.23 -7.61 6.13
CA ALA A 67 -39.66 -6.97 7.37
C ALA A 67 -38.59 -7.12 8.47
N LYS A 68 -38.07 -8.34 8.66
CA LYS A 68 -36.98 -8.60 9.63
C LYS A 68 -35.69 -7.88 9.28
N ALA A 69 -35.34 -7.78 8.00
CA ALA A 69 -34.15 -7.04 7.57
C ALA A 69 -34.26 -5.55 7.87
N LYS A 70 -35.44 -4.94 7.64
CA LYS A 70 -35.69 -3.54 7.98
C LYS A 70 -35.62 -3.28 9.49
N GLU A 71 -36.14 -4.21 10.30
CA GLU A 71 -36.07 -4.13 11.76
C GLU A 71 -34.62 -4.23 12.26
N PHE A 72 -33.82 -5.14 11.71
CA PHE A 72 -32.40 -5.27 12.05
C PHE A 72 -31.60 -4.00 11.72
N VAL A 73 -31.84 -3.41 10.55
CA VAL A 73 -31.21 -2.13 10.16
C VAL A 73 -31.61 -1.01 11.11
N ALA A 74 -32.90 -0.89 11.45
CA ALA A 74 -33.37 0.10 12.41
C ALA A 74 -32.73 -0.08 13.80
N ASP A 75 -32.51 -1.33 14.23
CA ASP A 75 -31.86 -1.65 15.49
C ASP A 75 -30.39 -1.19 15.54
N ILE A 76 -29.65 -1.37 14.44
CA ILE A 76 -28.27 -0.88 14.31
C ILE A 76 -28.21 0.65 14.43
N PHE A 77 -29.08 1.36 13.71
CA PHE A 77 -29.11 2.83 13.77
C PHE A 77 -29.49 3.34 15.16
N ARG A 78 -30.40 2.65 15.84
CA ARG A 78 -30.79 2.99 17.21
C ARG A 78 -29.63 2.80 18.19
N ARG A 79 -28.93 1.66 18.14
CA ARG A 79 -27.75 1.41 18.98
C ARG A 79 -26.60 2.38 18.69
N ALA A 80 -26.38 2.73 17.43
CA ALA A 80 -25.39 3.72 17.04
C ALA A 80 -25.72 5.13 17.56
N LYS A 81 -27.00 5.49 17.62
CA LYS A 81 -27.46 6.77 18.19
C LYS A 81 -27.35 6.79 19.71
N GLU A 82 -27.67 5.68 20.37
CA GLU A 82 -27.52 5.50 21.83
C GLU A 82 -26.05 5.54 22.25
N ALA A 83 -25.12 5.01 21.43
CA ALA A 83 -23.68 5.08 21.68
C ALA A 83 -23.08 6.50 21.56
N LYS A 84 -23.82 7.48 21.03
CA LYS A 84 -23.35 8.86 20.81
C LYS A 84 -24.02 9.90 21.72
N GLY A 85 -24.83 9.47 22.69
CA GLY A 85 -25.63 10.36 23.55
C GLY A 85 -25.24 10.32 25.03
N GLY A 86 -24.29 11.15 25.43
CA GLY A 86 -24.00 11.44 26.84
C GLY A 86 -23.08 12.65 26.98
N THR A 87 -23.65 13.82 27.28
CA THR A 87 -22.92 15.07 27.52
C THR A 87 -23.27 15.61 28.91
N ALA A 88 -22.28 15.92 29.73
CA ALA A 88 -22.31 17.03 30.67
C ALA A 88 -20.86 17.49 30.99
N PRO A 89 -20.61 18.79 31.26
CA PRO A 89 -19.30 19.41 31.18
C PRO A 89 -18.61 19.57 32.56
N GLU A 90 -17.31 19.30 32.64
CA GLU A 90 -16.44 19.58 33.80
C GLU A 90 -15.19 20.36 33.32
N PRO A 91 -14.65 21.33 34.08
CA PRO A 91 -13.92 22.46 33.50
C PRO A 91 -12.48 22.15 33.09
N ALA A 92 -12.07 22.92 32.08
CA ALA A 92 -10.76 23.05 31.45
C ALA A 92 -9.53 22.48 32.20
N ARG A 93 -8.99 21.39 31.64
CA ARG A 93 -7.61 20.94 31.84
C ARG A 93 -6.73 21.55 30.71
N PRO A 94 -5.49 22.01 31.00
CA PRO A 94 -4.62 22.61 29.99
C PRO A 94 -4.28 21.62 28.85
N PRO A 95 -3.96 22.12 27.64
CA PRO A 95 -3.79 21.29 26.46
C PRO A 95 -2.67 20.28 26.66
N ALA A 96 -3.04 19.00 26.58
CA ALA A 96 -2.09 17.92 26.41
C ALA A 96 -1.37 18.10 25.05
N PRO A 97 -0.10 17.69 24.93
CA PRO A 97 0.60 17.71 23.64
C PRO A 97 -0.25 16.93 22.62
N GLU A 98 -0.44 17.54 21.44
CA GLU A 98 -1.20 16.96 20.33
C GLU A 98 -0.82 15.49 20.16
N ALA A 99 -1.83 14.62 20.31
CA ALA A 99 -1.68 13.23 19.94
C ALA A 99 -1.29 13.20 18.45
N PRO A 100 -0.28 12.40 18.05
CA PRO A 100 0.03 12.24 16.64
C PRO A 100 -1.25 11.85 15.91
N ALA A 101 -1.46 12.44 14.73
CA ALA A 101 -2.56 12.07 13.85
C ALA A 101 -2.59 10.53 13.71
N PRO A 102 -3.77 9.90 13.71
CA PRO A 102 -3.86 8.45 13.55
C PRO A 102 -3.13 8.07 12.27
N GLU A 103 -2.22 7.10 12.38
CA GLU A 103 -1.50 6.58 11.22
C GLU A 103 -2.52 6.21 10.13
N PRO A 104 -2.21 6.50 8.85
CA PRO A 104 -3.07 6.05 7.78
C PRO A 104 -3.15 4.52 7.88
N GLY A 105 -4.34 3.97 8.13
CA GLY A 105 -4.53 2.54 8.40
C GLY A 105 -4.13 1.60 7.25
N TYR A 106 -3.65 2.15 6.14
CA TYR A 106 -3.15 1.46 4.96
C TYR A 106 -1.63 1.29 4.93
N VAL A 107 -0.91 1.88 5.88
CA VAL A 107 0.54 1.74 6.05
C VAL A 107 0.84 1.02 7.35
N ASN A 108 1.81 0.12 7.32
CA ASN A 108 2.38 -0.48 8.53
C ASN A 108 3.91 -0.38 8.50
N TYR A 109 4.49 0.23 9.52
CA TYR A 109 5.94 0.37 9.67
C TYR A 109 6.44 -0.39 10.91
N THR A 110 7.45 -1.25 10.72
CA THR A 110 8.15 -1.94 11.80
C THR A 110 9.66 -1.70 11.72
N LYS A 111 10.29 -1.45 12.88
CA LYS A 111 11.73 -1.21 13.01
C LYS A 111 12.28 -2.07 14.13
N LEU A 112 13.20 -2.96 13.80
CA LEU A 112 13.76 -3.95 14.72
C LEU A 112 15.28 -3.90 14.72
N HIS A 113 15.86 -4.00 15.91
CA HIS A 113 17.32 -3.97 16.10
C HIS A 113 17.83 -5.35 16.55
N TYR A 114 18.97 -5.76 16.01
CA TYR A 114 19.59 -7.05 16.29
C TYR A 114 21.07 -6.89 16.64
N VAL A 115 21.55 -7.69 17.58
CA VAL A 115 22.97 -7.69 18.01
C VAL A 115 23.54 -9.11 18.01
N LEU A 116 24.83 -9.21 17.74
CA LEU A 116 25.57 -10.47 17.85
C LEU A 116 25.92 -10.71 19.32
N GLU A 117 25.55 -11.87 19.84
CA GLU A 117 25.84 -12.23 21.23
C GLU A 117 27.36 -12.36 21.46
N SER A 118 27.88 -11.62 22.43
CA SER A 118 29.20 -11.87 23.00
C SER A 118 29.03 -13.07 23.93
N GLY A 119 29.58 -14.22 23.57
CA GLY A 119 29.28 -15.47 24.29
C GLY A 119 29.64 -15.39 25.77
N GLU A 120 28.63 -15.23 26.62
CA GLU A 120 28.52 -15.72 28.00
C GLU A 120 27.23 -15.18 28.64
N GLY A 121 26.28 -16.07 28.92
CA GLY A 121 25.26 -15.86 29.95
C GLY A 121 23.94 -15.25 29.50
N GLY A 122 22.87 -16.03 29.63
CA GLY A 122 21.49 -15.54 29.71
C GLY A 122 20.58 -16.23 28.70
N GLU A 123 20.00 -17.35 29.12
CA GLU A 123 18.71 -17.80 28.61
C GLU A 123 17.68 -16.70 28.88
N ALA A 124 17.21 -16.06 27.82
CA ALA A 124 15.95 -15.34 27.83
C ALA A 124 15.25 -15.69 26.53
N GLY A 125 14.66 -16.89 26.52
CA GLY A 125 13.63 -17.26 25.56
C GLY A 125 12.41 -16.39 25.80
N HIS A 126 12.44 -15.15 25.32
CA HIS A 126 11.24 -14.42 24.99
C HIS A 126 11.13 -14.48 23.48
N GLU A 127 10.21 -15.31 23.00
CA GLU A 127 9.72 -15.23 21.63
C GLU A 127 9.25 -13.79 21.40
N PHE A 128 10.08 -12.98 20.74
CA PHE A 128 9.73 -11.63 20.34
C PHE A 128 8.82 -11.79 19.13
N GLN A 129 7.53 -11.98 19.40
CA GLN A 129 6.48 -11.98 18.40
C GLN A 129 5.88 -10.58 18.41
N ASP A 130 6.34 -9.74 17.49
CA ASP A 130 5.66 -8.48 17.21
C ASP A 130 4.57 -8.79 16.18
N ASP A 131 3.32 -8.82 16.63
CA ASP A 131 2.13 -9.09 15.82
C ASP A 131 1.95 -8.08 14.67
N LYS A 132 2.74 -7.00 14.66
CA LYS A 132 2.76 -6.01 13.57
C LYS A 132 3.68 -6.38 12.40
N ILE A 133 4.50 -7.43 12.51
CA ILE A 133 5.40 -7.83 11.42
C ILE A 133 4.58 -8.40 10.26
N SER A 134 4.61 -7.72 9.11
CA SER A 134 3.91 -8.17 7.90
C SER A 134 4.62 -9.36 7.23
N LEU A 135 5.95 -9.36 7.19
CA LEU A 135 6.72 -10.46 6.60
C LEU A 135 7.61 -11.11 7.67
N PRO A 136 7.34 -12.36 8.09
CA PRO A 136 8.20 -13.08 9.02
C PRO A 136 9.61 -13.24 8.46
N PHE A 137 10.62 -13.02 9.30
CA PHE A 137 12.03 -13.13 8.90
C PHE A 137 12.90 -13.72 10.01
N VAL A 138 14.06 -14.24 9.62
CA VAL A 138 15.06 -14.80 10.53
C VAL A 138 16.38 -14.08 10.28
N VAL A 139 16.98 -13.54 11.35
CA VAL A 139 18.27 -12.85 11.29
C VAL A 139 19.37 -13.76 11.83
N THR A 140 20.35 -14.09 10.99
CA THR A 140 21.46 -14.99 11.36
C THR A 140 22.83 -14.42 10.99
N ASP A 141 23.87 -14.93 11.66
CA ASP A 141 25.26 -14.75 11.22
C ASP A 141 25.60 -15.70 10.05
N LEU A 142 26.85 -15.61 9.55
CA LEU A 142 27.35 -16.48 8.46
C LEU A 142 27.42 -17.97 8.84
N ARG A 143 27.31 -18.31 10.13
CA ARG A 143 27.30 -19.68 10.64
C ARG A 143 25.87 -20.18 10.89
N GLY A 144 24.85 -19.37 10.61
CA GLY A 144 23.45 -19.68 10.86
C GLY A 144 23.01 -19.47 12.31
N ARG A 145 23.80 -18.80 13.16
CA ARG A 145 23.39 -18.50 14.54
C ARG A 145 22.45 -17.31 14.55
N HIS A 146 21.32 -17.43 15.25
CA HIS A 146 20.33 -16.36 15.39
C HIS A 146 20.92 -15.15 16.13
N LEU A 147 20.68 -13.95 15.59
CA LEU A 147 20.96 -12.72 16.31
C LEU A 147 19.85 -12.44 17.31
N ARG A 148 20.20 -11.78 18.42
CA ARG A 148 19.22 -11.44 19.47
C ARG A 148 18.50 -10.13 19.13
N PRO A 149 17.16 -10.09 19.18
CA PRO A 149 16.42 -8.85 19.06
C PRO A 149 16.70 -7.96 20.28
N MET A 150 16.85 -6.66 20.04
CA MET A 150 17.13 -5.65 21.06
C MET A 150 15.96 -4.67 21.17
N ARG A 151 15.49 -4.42 22.39
CA ARG A 151 14.33 -3.56 22.67
C ARG A 151 14.63 -2.06 22.58
N GLU A 152 15.87 -1.63 22.78
CA GLU A 152 16.20 -0.20 22.87
C GLU A 152 17.64 0.09 22.40
N ARG A 153 17.79 1.08 21.49
CA ARG A 153 19.08 1.48 20.90
C ARG A 153 20.06 2.04 21.95
N THR A 154 19.53 2.58 23.04
CA THR A 154 20.27 3.30 24.09
C THR A 154 21.25 2.41 24.87
N ALA A 155 21.12 1.07 24.79
CA ALA A 155 21.98 0.13 25.52
C ALA A 155 23.20 -0.38 24.72
N ALA A 156 23.29 -0.12 23.42
CA ALA A 156 24.35 -0.68 22.58
C ALA A 156 25.52 0.30 22.40
N GLN A 157 26.56 0.17 23.22
CA GLN A 157 27.92 0.59 22.83
C GLN A 157 28.50 -0.45 21.85
N GLY A 158 27.98 -0.52 20.61
CA GLY A 158 28.44 -1.52 19.65
C GLY A 158 27.76 -1.47 18.28
N GLN A 159 28.23 -2.32 17.36
CA GLN A 159 27.61 -2.51 16.04
C GLN A 159 26.26 -3.24 16.20
N CYS A 160 25.19 -2.67 15.67
CA CYS A 160 23.87 -3.28 15.63
C CYS A 160 23.35 -3.34 14.18
N LEU A 161 22.60 -4.40 13.87
CA LEU A 161 21.85 -4.51 12.62
C LEU A 161 20.45 -3.91 12.83
N THR A 162 19.95 -3.16 11.85
CA THR A 162 18.58 -2.64 11.84
C THR A 162 17.82 -3.24 10.67
N VAL A 163 16.61 -3.72 10.92
CA VAL A 163 15.68 -4.24 9.91
C VAL A 163 14.44 -3.36 9.93
N GLU A 164 14.07 -2.85 8.76
CA GLU A 164 12.93 -1.95 8.57
C GLU A 164 11.97 -2.58 7.56
N GLN A 165 10.67 -2.62 7.88
CA GLN A 165 9.62 -3.01 6.94
C GLN A 165 8.58 -1.92 6.87
N LEU A 166 8.28 -1.46 5.66
CA LEU A 166 7.18 -0.57 5.36
C LEU A 166 6.24 -1.31 4.40
N THR A 167 4.98 -1.44 4.79
CA THR A 167 3.97 -2.21 4.05
C THR A 167 2.85 -1.29 3.59
N LEU A 168 2.37 -1.51 2.36
CA LEU A 168 1.24 -0.80 1.75
C LEU A 168 0.09 -1.77 1.49
N ASP A 169 -1.10 -1.49 2.01
CA ASP A 169 -2.31 -2.27 1.76
C ASP A 169 -2.95 -1.88 0.42
N PHE A 170 -2.85 -2.76 -0.57
CA PHE A 170 -3.38 -2.52 -1.90
C PHE A 170 -4.91 -2.48 -1.96
N GLU A 171 -5.62 -3.22 -1.12
CA GLU A 171 -7.09 -3.16 -1.12
C GLU A 171 -7.57 -1.80 -0.63
N TYR A 172 -6.88 -1.24 0.37
CA TYR A 172 -7.14 0.13 0.80
C TYR A 172 -6.85 1.11 -0.34
N VAL A 173 -5.65 1.05 -0.95
CA VAL A 173 -5.26 1.94 -2.06
C VAL A 173 -6.31 1.89 -3.18
N ILE A 174 -6.71 0.71 -3.63
CA ILE A 174 -7.71 0.53 -4.69
C ILE A 174 -9.02 1.22 -4.31
N ASN A 175 -9.53 0.96 -3.10
CA ASN A 175 -10.80 1.52 -2.66
C ASN A 175 -10.74 3.05 -2.53
N GLU A 176 -9.62 3.59 -2.05
CA GLU A 176 -9.43 5.03 -1.88
C GLU A 176 -9.37 5.75 -3.23
N VAL A 177 -8.57 5.23 -4.17
CA VAL A 177 -8.47 5.77 -5.54
C VAL A 177 -9.82 5.73 -6.26
N ILE A 178 -10.57 4.63 -6.14
CA ILE A 178 -11.90 4.52 -6.75
C ILE A 178 -12.88 5.53 -6.14
N ARG A 179 -12.80 5.77 -4.83
CA ARG A 179 -13.70 6.67 -4.12
C ARG A 179 -13.42 8.13 -4.43
N HIS A 180 -12.16 8.51 -4.55
CA HIS A 180 -11.74 9.92 -4.62
C HIS A 180 -11.38 10.39 -6.03
N ASP A 181 -10.81 9.52 -6.86
CA ASP A 181 -10.18 9.96 -8.13
C ASP A 181 -10.84 9.35 -9.38
N ALA A 182 -11.53 8.22 -9.26
CA ALA A 182 -12.17 7.58 -10.42
C ALA A 182 -13.47 8.29 -10.83
N THR A 183 -13.50 8.82 -12.07
CA THR A 183 -14.70 9.44 -12.66
C THR A 183 -15.89 8.47 -12.75
N TRP A 184 -15.60 7.17 -12.88
CA TRP A 184 -16.57 6.07 -12.91
C TRP A 184 -16.81 5.45 -11.52
N GLY A 185 -16.28 6.02 -10.44
CA GLY A 185 -16.43 5.48 -9.08
C GLY A 185 -17.88 5.29 -8.63
N HIS A 186 -18.80 6.11 -9.13
CA HIS A 186 -20.25 5.96 -8.88
C HIS A 186 -20.89 4.73 -9.56
N GLN A 187 -20.24 4.15 -10.58
CA GLN A 187 -20.67 2.92 -11.25
C GLN A 187 -20.12 1.66 -10.56
N PHE A 188 -19.07 1.80 -9.75
CA PHE A 188 -18.34 0.69 -9.14
C PHE A 188 -19.21 -0.10 -8.14
N CYS A 189 -19.07 -1.42 -8.16
CA CYS A 189 -19.71 -2.32 -7.20
C CYS A 189 -18.68 -2.99 -6.28
N SER A 190 -17.70 -3.68 -6.87
CA SER A 190 -16.65 -4.43 -6.19
C SER A 190 -15.55 -4.78 -7.17
N PHE A 191 -14.32 -5.03 -6.71
CA PHE A 191 -13.30 -5.69 -7.50
C PHE A 191 -13.19 -7.18 -7.13
N SER A 192 -12.69 -8.00 -8.06
CA SER A 192 -12.57 -9.45 -7.89
C SER A 192 -11.13 -9.92 -7.78
N ASP A 193 -10.20 -9.25 -8.47
CA ASP A 193 -8.81 -9.67 -8.58
C ASP A 193 -7.94 -8.48 -9.03
N TYR A 194 -6.66 -8.48 -8.64
CA TYR A 194 -5.72 -7.41 -8.97
C TYR A 194 -4.29 -7.94 -9.20
N ASP A 195 -3.56 -7.29 -10.10
CA ASP A 195 -2.17 -7.60 -10.43
C ASP A 195 -1.35 -6.31 -10.36
N ILE A 196 -0.21 -6.34 -9.66
CA ILE A 196 0.57 -5.14 -9.36
C ILE A 196 1.94 -5.26 -10.04
N VAL A 197 2.30 -4.21 -10.77
CA VAL A 197 3.59 -4.12 -11.47
C VAL A 197 4.26 -2.81 -11.09
N ILE A 198 5.51 -2.90 -10.61
CA ILE A 198 6.36 -1.73 -10.40
C ILE A 198 6.79 -1.20 -11.78
N LEU A 199 6.53 0.07 -12.04
CA LEU A 199 6.90 0.75 -13.27
C LEU A 199 8.24 1.49 -13.15
N GLU A 200 8.50 2.10 -11.99
CA GLU A 200 9.69 2.91 -11.73
C GLU A 200 10.00 2.95 -10.24
N VAL A 201 11.28 3.07 -9.89
CA VAL A 201 11.74 3.32 -8.51
C VAL A 201 12.77 4.43 -8.55
N CYS A 202 12.45 5.59 -7.98
CA CYS A 202 13.36 6.72 -7.92
C CYS A 202 14.08 6.75 -6.55
N PRO A 203 15.34 6.29 -6.46
CA PRO A 203 16.06 6.24 -5.18
C PRO A 203 16.46 7.63 -4.66
N GLU A 204 16.53 8.65 -5.51
CA GLU A 204 16.83 10.01 -5.07
C GLU A 204 15.66 10.68 -4.33
N THR A 205 14.42 10.34 -4.70
CA THR A 205 13.20 10.88 -4.07
C THR A 205 12.51 9.87 -3.15
N ASN A 206 12.98 8.62 -3.13
CA ASN A 206 12.36 7.49 -2.45
C ASN A 206 10.90 7.26 -2.87
N GLN A 207 10.60 7.44 -4.16
CA GLN A 207 9.28 7.17 -4.73
C GLN A 207 9.25 5.87 -5.51
N VAL A 208 8.17 5.11 -5.34
CA VAL A 208 7.87 3.88 -6.09
C VAL A 208 6.62 4.11 -6.93
N LEU A 209 6.75 4.07 -8.25
CA LEU A 209 5.61 4.14 -9.16
C LEU A 209 5.11 2.72 -9.43
N ILE A 210 3.86 2.45 -9.06
CA ILE A 210 3.19 1.18 -9.29
C ILE A 210 2.01 1.35 -10.23
N ASN A 211 1.73 0.30 -11.00
CA ASN A 211 0.52 0.13 -11.78
C ASN A 211 -0.27 -1.02 -11.17
N ILE A 212 -1.57 -0.83 -10.97
CA ILE A 212 -2.49 -1.81 -10.39
C ILE A 212 -3.52 -2.14 -11.46
N GLY A 213 -3.36 -3.29 -12.11
CA GLY A 213 -4.37 -3.86 -13.00
C GLY A 213 -5.52 -4.40 -12.16
N LEU A 214 -6.75 -4.09 -12.55
CA LEU A 214 -7.93 -4.39 -11.74
C LEU A 214 -9.02 -5.05 -12.58
N LEU A 215 -9.55 -6.18 -12.10
CA LEU A 215 -10.80 -6.77 -12.57
C LEU A 215 -11.92 -6.39 -11.62
N LEU A 216 -12.97 -5.78 -12.13
CA LEU A 216 -14.07 -5.23 -11.31
C LEU A 216 -15.44 -5.37 -11.93
N LEU A 217 -16.47 -5.24 -11.08
CA LEU A 217 -17.86 -5.11 -11.47
C LEU A 217 -18.30 -3.66 -11.38
N ALA A 218 -18.93 -3.17 -12.45
CA ALA A 218 -19.51 -1.84 -12.48
C ALA A 218 -20.81 -1.82 -13.30
N PHE A 219 -21.70 -0.88 -12.99
CA PHE A 219 -22.87 -0.59 -13.84
C PHE A 219 -22.42 0.12 -15.12
N PRO A 220 -22.98 -0.21 -16.29
CA PRO A 220 -22.69 0.54 -17.51
C PRO A 220 -23.27 1.96 -17.41
N ALA A 221 -22.68 2.88 -18.17
CA ALA A 221 -23.21 4.24 -18.32
C ALA A 221 -24.69 4.22 -18.77
N PRO A 222 -25.52 5.17 -18.29
CA PRO A 222 -26.94 5.19 -18.58
C PRO A 222 -27.21 5.64 -20.03
N ILE A 223 -27.29 4.69 -20.97
CA ILE A 223 -27.41 4.97 -22.42
C ILE A 223 -28.79 4.56 -23.01
N LYS A 224 -29.84 4.50 -22.17
CA LYS A 224 -31.29 4.26 -22.46
C LYS A 224 -31.82 2.84 -22.18
N GLU A 225 -33.12 2.87 -21.85
CA GLU A 225 -34.08 1.81 -21.46
C GLU A 225 -33.61 0.36 -21.62
N GLY A 226 -33.15 -0.18 -20.50
CA GLY A 226 -32.89 -1.59 -20.27
C GLY A 226 -32.56 -1.81 -18.79
N GLN A 227 -32.72 -3.03 -18.30
CA GLN A 227 -32.32 -3.37 -16.94
C GLN A 227 -30.79 -3.22 -16.83
N LEU A 228 -30.32 -2.21 -16.10
CA LEU A 228 -28.90 -2.01 -15.83
C LEU A 228 -28.40 -3.17 -14.98
N ARG A 229 -27.58 -4.04 -15.57
CA ARG A 229 -26.90 -5.12 -14.87
C ARG A 229 -25.42 -4.80 -14.79
N PRO A 230 -24.77 -5.01 -13.63
CA PRO A 230 -23.33 -4.90 -13.52
C PRO A 230 -22.65 -5.83 -14.52
N LYS A 231 -21.56 -5.36 -15.11
CA LYS A 231 -20.70 -6.12 -16.01
C LYS A 231 -19.29 -6.15 -15.47
N THR A 232 -18.50 -7.11 -15.95
CA THR A 232 -17.08 -7.20 -15.64
C THR A 232 -16.28 -6.26 -16.53
N TYR A 233 -15.42 -5.47 -15.91
CA TYR A 233 -14.52 -4.54 -16.55
C TYR A 233 -13.08 -4.79 -16.10
N HIS A 234 -12.15 -4.38 -16.94
CA HIS A 234 -10.74 -4.25 -16.62
C HIS A 234 -10.36 -2.76 -16.63
N THR A 235 -9.47 -2.35 -15.74
CA THR A 235 -8.86 -1.02 -15.74
C THR A 235 -7.46 -1.07 -15.12
N SER A 236 -6.77 0.06 -15.12
CA SER A 236 -5.45 0.21 -14.49
C SER A 236 -5.37 1.49 -13.66
N LEU A 237 -4.90 1.41 -12.42
CA LEU A 237 -4.65 2.55 -11.54
C LEU A 237 -3.13 2.73 -11.40
N LYS A 238 -2.62 3.93 -11.61
CA LYS A 238 -1.20 4.26 -11.35
C LYS A 238 -1.11 5.12 -10.11
N VAL A 239 -0.20 4.73 -9.22
CA VAL A 239 -0.02 5.35 -7.91
C VAL A 239 1.47 5.52 -7.65
N ALA A 240 1.87 6.66 -7.11
CA ALA A 240 3.21 6.91 -6.60
C ALA A 240 3.20 6.72 -5.09
N TRP A 241 4.12 5.92 -4.56
CA TRP A 241 4.25 5.67 -3.12
C TRP A 241 5.56 6.27 -2.61
N ASP A 242 5.47 7.18 -1.66
CA ASP A 242 6.62 7.82 -1.02
C ASP A 242 7.06 7.00 0.20
N LEU A 243 8.27 6.45 0.15
CA LEU A 243 8.82 5.62 1.22
C LEU A 243 9.28 6.45 2.44
N ASN A 244 9.42 7.77 2.32
CA ASN A 244 9.75 8.64 3.45
C ASN A 244 8.53 8.94 4.33
N THR A 245 7.36 9.08 3.70
CA THR A 245 6.11 9.47 4.39
C THR A 245 5.12 8.32 4.52
N GLY A 246 5.31 7.25 3.73
CA GLY A 246 4.37 6.14 3.56
C GLY A 246 3.12 6.50 2.76
N ILE A 247 2.92 7.77 2.40
CA ILE A 247 1.75 8.26 1.70
C ILE A 247 1.82 7.83 0.23
N PHE A 248 0.65 7.52 -0.34
CA PHE A 248 0.53 7.30 -1.78
C PHE A 248 -0.26 8.44 -2.44
N GLU A 249 0.04 8.71 -3.69
CA GLU A 249 -0.64 9.71 -4.53
C GLU A 249 -1.09 9.08 -5.85
N THR A 250 -2.33 9.35 -6.25
CA THR A 250 -2.88 8.90 -7.52
C THR A 250 -2.25 9.65 -8.68
N VAL A 251 -1.58 8.92 -9.59
CA VAL A 251 -0.94 9.49 -10.79
C VAL A 251 -1.87 9.41 -11.99
N SER A 252 -2.63 8.32 -12.14
CA SER A 252 -3.52 8.12 -13.28
C SER A 252 -4.58 7.06 -12.99
N VAL A 253 -5.82 7.33 -13.36
CA VAL A 253 -6.92 6.37 -13.35
C VAL A 253 -7.31 6.04 -14.80
N GLY A 254 -7.32 4.75 -15.14
CA GLY A 254 -7.74 4.28 -16.46
C GLY A 254 -9.26 4.27 -16.65
N ASP A 255 -9.69 4.26 -17.91
CA ASP A 255 -11.09 4.01 -18.24
C ASP A 255 -11.48 2.53 -18.00
N LEU A 256 -12.78 2.26 -17.95
CA LEU A 256 -13.32 0.90 -17.85
C LEU A 256 -13.41 0.24 -19.23
N THR A 257 -12.72 -0.89 -19.41
CA THR A 257 -12.82 -1.71 -20.63
C THR A 257 -13.61 -2.99 -20.35
N GLU A 258 -14.73 -3.19 -21.04
CA GLU A 258 -15.63 -4.34 -20.81
C GLU A 258 -14.94 -5.65 -21.20
N VAL A 259 -14.90 -6.62 -20.29
CA VAL A 259 -14.33 -7.94 -20.53
C VAL A 259 -15.37 -8.83 -21.21
N LYS A 260 -15.24 -9.03 -22.53
CA LYS A 260 -16.19 -9.79 -23.35
C LYS A 260 -15.61 -11.13 -23.78
N GLY A 261 -15.92 -12.20 -23.04
CA GLY A 261 -15.53 -13.57 -23.40
C GLY A 261 -14.01 -13.85 -23.34
N GLN A 262 -13.21 -12.91 -22.85
CA GLN A 262 -11.79 -13.11 -22.59
C GLN A 262 -11.61 -13.93 -21.31
N THR A 263 -10.61 -14.81 -21.29
CA THR A 263 -10.18 -15.49 -20.06
C THR A 263 -9.41 -14.52 -19.18
N SER A 264 -9.44 -14.72 -17.85
CA SER A 264 -8.65 -13.91 -16.91
C SER A 264 -7.16 -13.88 -17.27
N GLY A 265 -6.60 -15.03 -17.67
CA GLY A 265 -5.20 -15.11 -18.14
C GLY A 265 -4.90 -14.25 -19.36
N SER A 266 -5.85 -14.10 -20.29
CA SER A 266 -5.68 -13.21 -21.45
C SER A 266 -5.68 -11.73 -21.04
N VAL A 267 -6.57 -11.35 -20.12
CA VAL A 267 -6.63 -9.99 -19.55
C VAL A 267 -5.31 -9.65 -18.87
N TRP A 268 -4.83 -10.51 -17.97
CA TRP A 268 -3.58 -10.28 -17.23
C TRP A 268 -2.34 -10.30 -18.13
N SER A 269 -2.31 -11.16 -19.16
CA SER A 269 -1.23 -11.16 -20.16
C SER A 269 -1.19 -9.85 -20.93
N SER A 270 -2.35 -9.35 -21.38
CA SER A 270 -2.46 -8.08 -22.08
C SER A 270 -2.06 -6.89 -21.20
N TYR A 271 -2.49 -6.89 -19.93
CA TYR A 271 -2.10 -5.89 -18.93
C TYR A 271 -0.59 -5.86 -18.70
N ARG A 272 0.04 -7.01 -18.43
CA ARG A 272 1.50 -7.10 -18.22
C ARG A 272 2.28 -6.69 -19.47
N LYS A 273 1.80 -7.06 -20.66
CA LYS A 273 2.39 -6.60 -21.91
C LYS A 273 2.38 -5.07 -22.03
N SER A 274 1.26 -4.43 -21.69
CA SER A 274 1.19 -2.96 -21.63
C SER A 274 2.15 -2.36 -20.61
N CYS A 275 2.42 -3.02 -19.49
CA CYS A 275 3.40 -2.56 -18.50
C CYS A 275 4.83 -2.66 -19.06
N VAL A 276 5.17 -3.78 -19.71
CA VAL A 276 6.46 -3.96 -20.40
C VAL A 276 6.64 -2.90 -21.49
N ASP A 277 5.61 -2.66 -22.31
CA ASP A 277 5.65 -1.65 -23.37
C ASP A 277 5.88 -0.25 -22.77
N MET A 278 5.30 0.05 -21.61
CA MET A 278 5.51 1.31 -20.89
C MET A 278 6.94 1.43 -20.37
N VAL A 279 7.44 0.44 -19.64
CA VAL A 279 8.81 0.44 -19.11
C VAL A 279 9.83 0.56 -20.25
N MET A 280 9.66 -0.20 -21.33
CA MET A 280 10.55 -0.15 -22.50
C MET A 280 10.48 1.19 -23.24
N LYS A 281 9.32 1.83 -23.30
CA LYS A 281 9.15 3.15 -23.92
C LYS A 281 9.89 4.25 -23.16
N TRP A 282 9.98 4.14 -21.84
CA TRP A 282 10.59 5.14 -20.96
C TRP A 282 11.98 4.75 -20.45
N LEU A 283 12.54 3.65 -20.93
CA LEU A 283 13.84 3.13 -20.49
C LEU A 283 14.97 4.11 -20.84
N VAL A 284 15.65 4.63 -19.83
CA VAL A 284 16.88 5.43 -19.96
C VAL A 284 18.07 4.59 -19.51
N PRO A 285 19.13 4.42 -20.32
CA PRO A 285 20.31 3.65 -19.92
C PRO A 285 20.97 4.20 -18.64
N GLU A 286 21.25 3.31 -17.70
CA GLU A 286 21.90 3.65 -16.43
C GLU A 286 23.44 3.64 -16.56
N GLY A 287 24.11 4.29 -15.60
CA GLY A 287 25.56 4.18 -15.46
C GLY A 287 26.00 2.77 -15.05
N SER A 288 27.17 2.33 -15.51
CA SER A 288 27.69 0.98 -15.27
C SER A 288 27.90 0.60 -13.80
N GLY A 289 27.84 1.55 -12.86
CA GLY A 289 27.92 1.27 -11.42
C GLY A 289 26.58 1.20 -10.69
N ARG A 290 25.44 1.46 -11.36
CA ARG A 290 24.11 1.55 -10.73
C ARG A 290 23.19 0.37 -11.03
N TYR A 291 23.57 -0.51 -11.97
CA TYR A 291 22.74 -1.64 -12.35
C TYR A 291 22.60 -2.70 -11.24
N VAL A 292 21.42 -3.30 -11.16
CA VAL A 292 21.15 -4.43 -10.26
C VAL A 292 21.61 -5.74 -10.91
N ARG A 293 22.49 -6.49 -10.22
CA ARG A 293 23.00 -7.79 -10.70
C ARG A 293 21.99 -8.91 -10.45
N GLY A 294 21.28 -9.32 -11.51
CA GLY A 294 20.38 -10.48 -11.48
C GLY A 294 21.09 -11.80 -11.79
N LEU A 295 21.81 -12.37 -10.82
CA LEU A 295 22.38 -13.72 -10.94
C LEU A 295 21.31 -14.78 -10.66
N ARG A 296 21.16 -15.76 -11.55
CA ARG A 296 20.27 -16.92 -11.32
C ARG A 296 21.12 -18.14 -11.02
N ALA A 297 20.69 -18.94 -10.04
CA ALA A 297 21.33 -20.22 -9.74
C ALA A 297 21.36 -21.10 -11.00
N ILE A 298 22.52 -21.73 -11.25
CA ILE A 298 22.69 -22.68 -12.34
C ILE A 298 21.95 -23.96 -11.95
N THR A 299 20.67 -24.06 -12.29
CA THR A 299 19.96 -25.34 -12.19
C THR A 299 20.46 -26.26 -13.30
N PRO A 300 20.77 -27.54 -13.02
CA PRO A 300 20.90 -28.53 -14.07
C PRO A 300 19.54 -28.66 -14.75
N VAL A 301 19.36 -27.96 -15.87
CA VAL A 301 18.12 -27.99 -16.65
C VAL A 301 17.96 -29.40 -17.23
N PRO A 302 16.84 -30.10 -17.01
CA PRO A 302 16.48 -31.21 -17.87
C PRO A 302 16.15 -30.58 -19.24
N ALA A 303 17.00 -30.85 -20.23
CA ALA A 303 16.98 -30.33 -21.61
C ALA A 303 17.60 -28.94 -21.86
N GLY A 304 18.94 -28.91 -21.99
CA GLY A 304 19.55 -28.36 -23.21
C GLY A 304 20.15 -26.96 -23.21
N CYS A 305 20.10 -26.17 -22.13
CA CYS A 305 20.69 -24.82 -22.13
C CYS A 305 21.44 -24.55 -20.81
N SER A 306 22.70 -24.99 -20.72
CA SER A 306 23.62 -24.50 -19.68
C SER A 306 24.19 -23.14 -20.08
N LEU A 307 24.55 -22.34 -19.07
CA LEU A 307 25.30 -21.11 -19.27
C LEU A 307 26.66 -21.44 -19.90
N LYS A 308 27.09 -20.63 -20.88
CA LYS A 308 28.37 -20.85 -21.59
C LYS A 308 29.54 -20.08 -20.99
N VAL A 309 29.27 -18.87 -20.47
CA VAL A 309 30.30 -17.92 -20.03
C VAL A 309 29.80 -17.13 -18.83
N LEU A 310 30.64 -17.02 -17.80
CA LEU A 310 30.53 -15.99 -16.77
C LEU A 310 31.42 -14.81 -17.19
N ALA A 311 30.81 -13.66 -17.45
CA ALA A 311 31.52 -12.47 -17.94
C ALA A 311 31.59 -11.39 -16.87
N ASP A 312 32.80 -10.86 -16.67
CA ASP A 312 33.06 -9.61 -15.98
C ASP A 312 33.24 -8.52 -17.04
N SER A 313 32.22 -7.66 -17.19
CA SER A 313 32.19 -6.60 -18.20
C SER A 313 33.17 -5.46 -17.90
N GLU A 314 33.47 -5.20 -16.63
CA GLU A 314 34.36 -4.10 -16.23
C GLU A 314 35.82 -4.46 -16.47
N ARG A 315 36.19 -5.72 -16.22
CA ARG A 315 37.56 -6.22 -16.39
C ARG A 315 37.77 -7.02 -17.67
N TYR A 316 36.77 -7.06 -18.55
CA TYR A 316 36.81 -7.83 -19.80
C TYR A 316 37.28 -9.28 -19.59
N THR A 317 36.88 -9.91 -18.49
CA THR A 317 37.36 -11.24 -18.07
C THR A 317 36.25 -12.26 -18.18
N TRP A 318 36.49 -13.36 -18.89
CA TRP A 318 35.49 -14.38 -19.17
C TRP A 318 35.91 -15.73 -18.60
N ILE A 319 35.00 -16.43 -17.92
CA ILE A 319 35.15 -17.81 -17.48
C ILE A 319 34.26 -18.67 -18.38
N VAL A 320 34.86 -19.59 -19.14
CA VAL A 320 34.15 -20.55 -20.00
C VAL A 320 33.79 -21.78 -19.17
N LEU A 321 32.54 -22.26 -19.28
CA LEU A 321 32.00 -23.39 -18.51
C LEU A 321 31.91 -24.69 -19.34
#